data_AF-A0A941P1V2-F1
#
_entry.id   AF-A0A941P1V2-F1
#
_cell.length_a   1.000
_cell.length_b   1.000
_cell.length_c   1.000
_cell.angle_alpha   90.00
_cell.angle_beta   90.00
_cell.angle_gamma   90.00
#
_symmetry.space_group_name_H-M   'P 1'
#
loop_
_entity.id
_entity.type
_entity.pdbx_description
1 polymer ?
#
loop_
_entity_poly.entity_id
_entity_poly.type
_entity_poly.pdbx_seq_one_letter_code
_entity_poly.pdbx_strand_id
1 'polypeptide(L)'
;MKKIILFLLVSLIVYTNFFSEKARLDREVDHLCAIDGGIRVYETVKLPAERFDRYGQISIPYKENVKPGDEYYYESSTIYLIRGNPELVEYHYEVYRQFDGKLLGEIINYSRRGGGMPGPWHVTAFRCPKETDADLNKKIFIKLLKN
;
A
#
# COMPACT_ATOMS: atom_id res chain seq x y z
N MET A 1 -26.70 35.65 22.07
CA MET A 1 -27.29 34.30 21.91
C MET A 1 -27.44 33.87 20.45
N LYS A 2 -28.16 34.60 19.57
CA LYS A 2 -28.32 34.23 18.15
C LYS A 2 -27.00 34.03 17.38
N LYS A 3 -25.99 34.88 17.60
CA LYS A 3 -24.65 34.74 16.99
C LYS A 3 -23.89 33.50 17.48
N ILE A 4 -24.04 33.13 18.75
CA ILE A 4 -23.41 31.93 19.34
C ILE A 4 -24.06 30.68 18.75
N ILE A 5 -25.39 30.65 18.65
CA ILE A 5 -26.14 29.56 18.03
C ILE A 5 -25.73 29.41 16.55
N LEU A 6 -25.59 30.51 15.82
CA LEU A 6 -25.13 30.48 14.42
C LEU A 6 -23.71 29.92 14.31
N PHE A 7 -22.78 30.34 15.16
CA PHE A 7 -21.41 29.80 15.19
C PHE A 7 -21.40 28.30 15.50
N LEU A 8 -22.22 27.85 16.46
CA LEU A 8 -22.32 26.43 16.80
C LEU A 8 -22.88 25.61 15.63
N LEU A 9 -23.91 26.10 14.94
CA LEU A 9 -24.48 25.43 13.77
C LEU A 9 -23.47 25.33 12.62
N VAL A 10 -22.73 26.41 12.33
CA VAL A 10 -21.68 26.40 11.30
C VAL A 10 -20.57 25.40 11.68
N SER A 11 -20.14 25.39 12.94
CA SER A 11 -19.12 24.44 13.40
C SER A 11 -19.57 22.98 13.28
N LEU A 12 -20.85 22.70 13.55
CA LEU A 12 -21.43 21.36 13.45
C LEU A 12 -21.49 20.87 12.00
N ILE A 13 -21.91 21.74 11.07
CA ILE A 13 -21.97 21.41 9.63
C ILE A 13 -20.56 21.09 9.09
N VAL A 14 -19.56 21.89 9.48
CA VAL A 14 -18.17 21.64 9.08
C VAL A 14 -17.71 20.29 9.63
N TYR A 15 -17.99 20.01 10.90
CA TYR A 15 -17.63 18.73 11.54
C TYR A 15 -18.28 17.53 10.83
N THR A 16 -19.58 17.58 10.54
CA THR A 16 -20.27 16.45 9.91
C THR A 16 -19.76 16.14 8.50
N ASN A 17 -19.39 17.16 7.71
CA ASN A 17 -18.89 16.94 6.35
C ASN A 17 -17.53 16.25 6.33
N PHE A 18 -16.59 16.65 7.20
CA PHE A 18 -15.26 16.03 7.25
C PHE A 18 -15.31 14.54 7.64
N PHE A 19 -16.10 14.21 8.67
CA PHE A 19 -16.21 12.83 9.14
C PHE A 19 -17.02 11.94 8.19
N SER A 20 -18.00 12.50 7.47
CA SER A 20 -18.76 11.77 6.45
C SER A 20 -17.88 11.34 5.28
N GLU A 21 -17.07 12.25 4.74
CA GLU A 21 -16.16 11.94 3.61
C GLU A 21 -15.07 10.96 3.99
N LYS A 22 -14.53 11.08 5.21
CA LYS A 22 -13.58 10.10 5.75
C LYS A 22 -14.18 8.69 5.76
N ALA A 23 -15.37 8.54 6.35
CA ALA A 23 -16.03 7.24 6.45
C ALA A 23 -16.46 6.69 5.08
N ARG A 24 -16.83 7.57 4.14
CA ARG A 24 -17.12 7.20 2.75
C ARG A 24 -15.89 6.59 2.09
N LEU A 25 -14.74 7.24 2.20
CA LEU A 25 -13.50 6.74 1.61
C LEU A 25 -12.93 5.52 2.35
N ASP A 26 -13.17 5.35 3.64
CA ASP A 26 -12.85 4.10 4.34
C ASP A 26 -13.58 2.90 3.72
N ARG A 27 -14.90 3.05 3.48
CA ARG A 27 -15.68 2.00 2.79
C ARG A 27 -15.23 1.76 1.37
N GLU A 28 -14.78 2.81 0.68
CA GLU A 28 -14.24 2.68 -0.67
C GLU A 28 -12.91 1.92 -0.69
N VAL A 29 -12.03 2.19 0.27
CA VAL A 29 -10.80 1.41 0.46
C VAL A 29 -11.12 -0.06 0.69
N ASP A 30 -12.09 -0.37 1.55
CA ASP A 30 -12.51 -1.75 1.81
C ASP A 30 -13.11 -2.41 0.55
N HIS A 31 -13.91 -1.67 -0.21
CA HIS A 31 -14.51 -2.15 -1.44
C HIS A 31 -13.47 -2.51 -2.50
N LEU A 32 -12.54 -1.60 -2.80
CA LEU A 32 -11.44 -1.82 -3.75
C LEU A 32 -10.54 -2.96 -3.25
N CYS A 33 -10.21 -2.96 -1.96
CA CYS A 33 -9.42 -4.03 -1.37
C CYS A 33 -10.06 -5.42 -1.52
N ALA A 34 -11.39 -5.51 -1.47
CA ALA A 34 -12.11 -6.76 -1.69
C ALA A 34 -12.18 -7.18 -3.17
N ILE A 35 -12.05 -6.25 -4.11
CA ILE A 35 -12.00 -6.53 -5.56
C ILE A 35 -10.64 -7.11 -5.92
N ASP A 36 -9.58 -6.38 -5.60
CA ASP A 36 -8.23 -6.68 -6.11
C ASP A 36 -7.08 -6.39 -5.14
N GLY A 37 -7.37 -5.82 -3.97
CA GLY A 37 -6.35 -5.67 -2.93
C GLY A 37 -5.83 -7.01 -2.42
N GLY A 38 -4.56 -7.04 -2.04
CA GLY A 38 -3.93 -8.29 -1.61
C GLY A 38 -2.64 -8.62 -2.32
N ILE A 39 -2.01 -9.69 -1.83
CA ILE A 39 -0.87 -10.32 -2.46
C ILE A 39 -1.39 -11.35 -3.48
N ARG A 40 -0.88 -11.29 -4.71
CA ARG A 40 -0.98 -12.36 -5.69
C ARG A 40 0.41 -12.89 -5.99
N VAL A 41 0.58 -14.20 -5.88
CA VAL A 41 1.83 -14.88 -6.25
C VAL A 41 1.55 -15.73 -7.46
N TYR A 42 2.25 -15.46 -8.55
CA TYR A 42 2.17 -16.18 -9.81
C TYR A 42 3.20 -17.30 -9.88
N GLU A 43 4.38 -17.07 -9.30
CA GLU A 43 5.45 -18.06 -9.23
C GLU A 43 6.28 -17.91 -7.96
N THR A 44 6.60 -19.05 -7.34
CA THR A 44 7.53 -19.09 -6.20
C THR A 44 8.93 -19.49 -6.66
N VAL A 45 9.94 -18.87 -6.08
CA VAL A 45 11.35 -19.12 -6.38
C VAL A 45 12.02 -19.72 -5.16
N LYS A 46 12.71 -20.85 -5.35
CA LYS A 46 13.52 -21.48 -4.31
C LYS A 46 14.94 -20.93 -4.36
N LEU A 47 15.39 -20.32 -3.29
CA LEU A 47 16.73 -19.74 -3.19
C LEU A 47 17.56 -20.39 -2.07
N PRO A 48 18.90 -20.44 -2.23
CA PRO A 48 19.78 -20.90 -1.18
C PRO A 48 19.66 -20.01 0.07
N ALA A 49 19.83 -20.62 1.25
CA ALA A 49 19.64 -19.97 2.55
C ALA A 49 20.49 -18.71 2.74
N GLU A 50 21.66 -18.68 2.10
CA GLU A 50 22.66 -17.63 2.15
C GLU A 50 22.19 -16.34 1.46
N ARG A 51 21.13 -16.38 0.64
CA ARG A 51 20.54 -15.20 -0.03
C ARG A 51 19.60 -14.41 0.87
N PHE A 52 19.16 -14.99 1.99
CA PHE A 52 18.23 -14.36 2.91
C PHE A 52 18.98 -13.64 4.02
N ASP A 53 18.54 -12.43 4.35
CA ASP A 53 19.02 -11.69 5.49
C ASP A 53 18.50 -12.27 6.82
N ARG A 54 18.86 -11.62 7.94
CA ARG A 54 18.42 -12.02 9.29
C ARG A 54 16.91 -11.94 9.52
N TYR A 55 16.16 -11.29 8.63
CA TYR A 55 14.70 -11.15 8.68
C TYR A 55 13.98 -12.05 7.68
N GLY A 56 14.73 -12.90 6.95
CA GLY A 56 14.17 -13.78 5.93
C GLY A 56 13.77 -13.03 4.66
N GLN A 57 14.39 -11.90 4.36
CA GLN A 57 14.17 -11.11 3.15
C GLN A 57 15.35 -11.25 2.20
N ILE A 58 15.11 -11.02 0.91
CA ILE A 58 16.17 -10.89 -0.09
C ILE A 58 16.27 -9.43 -0.53
N SER A 59 17.46 -8.99 -0.91
CA SER A 59 17.66 -7.67 -1.50
C SER A 59 17.27 -7.70 -2.97
N ILE A 60 16.28 -6.90 -3.35
CA ILE A 60 15.82 -6.75 -4.74
C ILE A 60 15.98 -5.27 -5.12
N PRO A 61 16.73 -4.93 -6.19
CA PRO A 61 16.84 -3.56 -6.65
C PRO A 61 15.52 -3.07 -7.28
N TYR A 62 15.30 -1.77 -7.21
CA TYR A 62 14.29 -1.10 -8.02
C TYR A 62 14.71 -1.15 -9.51
N LYS A 63 13.76 -1.24 -10.44
CA LYS A 63 14.01 -1.39 -11.90
C LYS A 63 15.08 -0.45 -12.44
N GLU A 64 15.07 0.82 -12.04
CA GLU A 64 16.02 1.83 -12.52
C GLU A 64 17.46 1.60 -12.05
N ASN A 65 17.66 0.81 -10.99
CA ASN A 65 18.95 0.54 -10.37
C ASN A 65 19.50 -0.86 -10.67
N VAL A 66 18.87 -1.59 -11.59
CA VAL A 66 19.23 -2.96 -11.97
C VAL A 66 20.61 -2.99 -12.63
N LYS A 67 21.48 -3.88 -12.14
CA LYS A 67 22.83 -4.10 -12.67
C LYS A 67 22.91 -5.38 -13.51
N PRO A 68 23.90 -5.48 -14.42
CA PRO A 68 24.24 -6.74 -15.06
C PRO A 68 24.69 -7.75 -13.99
N GLY A 69 23.83 -8.71 -13.65
CA GLY A 69 24.07 -9.72 -12.61
C GLY A 69 22.95 -9.83 -11.57
N ASP A 70 22.06 -8.84 -11.51
CA ASP A 70 20.82 -9.00 -10.74
C ASP A 70 19.91 -10.04 -11.41
N GLU A 71 19.17 -10.80 -10.60
CA GLU A 71 18.27 -11.85 -11.09
C GLU A 71 16.80 -11.42 -11.06
N TYR A 72 16.49 -10.46 -10.18
CA TYR A 72 15.15 -9.97 -9.89
C TYR A 72 15.19 -8.46 -9.75
N TYR A 73 14.07 -7.81 -10.06
CA TYR A 73 13.86 -6.40 -9.79
C TYR A 73 12.42 -6.17 -9.40
N TYR A 74 12.13 -5.02 -8.81
CA TYR A 74 10.75 -4.63 -8.54
C TYR A 74 10.40 -3.31 -9.22
N GLU A 75 9.11 -3.16 -9.50
CA GLU A 75 8.47 -1.92 -9.89
C GLU A 75 7.49 -1.51 -8.80
N SER A 76 7.33 -0.20 -8.60
CA SER A 76 6.41 0.35 -7.62
C SER A 76 5.74 1.57 -8.22
N SER A 77 4.42 1.60 -8.19
CA SER A 77 3.62 2.70 -8.68
C SER A 77 2.68 3.21 -7.59
N THR A 78 2.34 4.49 -7.68
CA THR A 78 1.41 5.16 -6.78
C THR A 78 0.40 5.92 -7.61
N ILE A 79 -0.86 5.50 -7.56
CA ILE A 79 -1.96 6.07 -8.33
C ILE A 79 -2.89 6.82 -7.38
N TYR A 80 -3.08 8.12 -7.64
CA TYR A 80 -4.00 8.95 -6.86
C TYR A 80 -5.40 8.86 -7.49
N LEU A 81 -6.26 8.03 -6.91
CA LEU A 81 -7.65 7.86 -7.37
C LEU A 81 -8.51 9.08 -7.00
N ILE A 82 -8.30 9.64 -5.80
CA ILE A 82 -8.94 10.87 -5.35
C ILE A 82 -7.87 11.75 -4.71
N ARG A 83 -7.78 13.01 -5.14
CA ARG A 83 -6.85 14.00 -4.58
C ARG A 83 -7.57 14.95 -3.63
N GLY A 84 -6.90 15.36 -2.55
CA GLY A 84 -7.42 16.34 -1.60
C GLY A 84 -7.26 15.90 -0.15
N ASN A 85 -8.15 16.38 0.71
CA ASN A 85 -8.21 15.97 2.11
C ASN A 85 -9.66 15.58 2.47
N PRO A 86 -10.00 14.29 2.53
CA PRO A 86 -9.11 13.12 2.39
C PRO A 86 -8.70 12.83 0.92
N GLU A 87 -7.59 12.10 0.76
CA GLU A 87 -7.15 11.50 -0.51
C GLU A 87 -7.31 9.97 -0.47
N LEU A 88 -7.50 9.37 -1.65
CA LEU A 88 -7.54 7.93 -1.88
C LEU A 88 -6.42 7.56 -2.86
N VAL A 89 -5.56 6.63 -2.45
CA VAL A 89 -4.35 6.26 -3.16
C VAL A 89 -4.26 4.74 -3.29
N GLU A 90 -3.88 4.28 -4.46
CA GLU A 90 -3.48 2.90 -4.74
C GLU A 90 -1.96 2.82 -4.79
N TYR A 91 -1.38 1.84 -4.09
CA TYR A 91 0.01 1.45 -4.18
C TYR A 91 0.06 0.09 -4.85
N HIS A 92 0.86 -0.05 -5.89
CA HIS A 92 1.03 -1.30 -6.61
C HIS A 92 2.52 -1.61 -6.68
N TYR A 93 2.89 -2.77 -6.15
CA TYR A 93 4.26 -3.23 -6.10
C TYR A 93 4.36 -4.59 -6.78
N GLU A 94 5.25 -4.70 -7.74
CA GLU A 94 5.38 -5.85 -8.63
C GLU A 94 6.82 -6.35 -8.62
N VAL A 95 7.00 -7.67 -8.61
CA VAL A 95 8.33 -8.30 -8.61
C VAL A 95 8.51 -9.12 -9.88
N TYR A 96 9.57 -8.82 -10.61
CA TYR A 96 9.89 -9.43 -11.88
C TYR A 96 11.20 -10.22 -11.82
N ARG A 97 11.28 -11.28 -12.61
CA ARG A 97 12.54 -11.96 -12.95
C ARG A 97 13.17 -11.29 -14.16
N GLN A 98 14.46 -11.02 -14.08
CA GLN A 98 15.15 -10.24 -15.11
C GLN A 98 15.38 -11.02 -16.42
N PHE A 99 15.71 -12.32 -16.33
CA PHE A 99 16.09 -13.12 -17.50
C PHE A 99 14.96 -13.29 -18.52
N ASP A 100 13.72 -13.51 -18.06
CA ASP A 100 12.55 -13.76 -18.90
C ASP A 100 11.50 -12.64 -18.83
N GLY A 101 11.71 -11.62 -17.97
CA GLY A 101 10.76 -10.54 -17.75
C GLY A 101 9.47 -10.99 -17.06
N LYS A 102 9.44 -12.18 -16.44
CA LYS A 102 8.21 -12.75 -15.88
C LYS A 102 7.83 -12.09 -14.56
N LEU A 103 6.56 -11.71 -14.42
CA LEU A 103 5.96 -11.27 -13.16
C LEU A 103 5.84 -12.46 -12.19
N LEU A 104 6.53 -12.40 -11.06
CA LEU A 104 6.54 -13.43 -10.03
C LEU A 104 5.41 -13.26 -9.03
N GLY A 105 5.06 -12.00 -8.73
CA GLY A 105 3.97 -11.66 -7.86
C GLY A 105 3.83 -10.16 -7.72
N GLU A 106 2.70 -9.76 -7.16
CA GLU A 106 2.33 -8.37 -6.95
C GLU A 106 1.55 -8.20 -5.64
N ILE A 107 1.55 -6.98 -5.13
CA ILE A 107 0.67 -6.56 -4.06
C ILE A 107 0.03 -5.22 -4.42
N ILE A 108 -1.29 -5.15 -4.24
CA ILE A 108 -2.06 -3.91 -4.36
C ILE A 108 -2.54 -3.51 -2.98
N ASN A 109 -2.26 -2.26 -2.59
CA ASN A 109 -2.75 -1.65 -1.36
C ASN A 109 -3.52 -0.37 -1.66
N TYR A 110 -4.73 -0.27 -1.12
CA TYR A 110 -5.51 0.96 -1.11
C TYR A 110 -5.33 1.67 0.22
N SER A 111 -5.20 3.00 0.17
CA SER A 111 -5.11 3.82 1.36
C SER A 111 -5.88 5.12 1.22
N ARG A 112 -6.68 5.41 2.23
CA ARG A 112 -7.16 6.75 2.50
C ARG A 112 -6.15 7.47 3.39
N ARG A 113 -5.78 8.70 3.05
CA ARG A 113 -4.99 9.60 3.91
C ARG A 113 -5.75 10.90 4.16
N GLY A 114 -5.66 11.44 5.37
CA GLY A 114 -6.41 12.62 5.79
C GLY A 114 -7.87 12.33 6.16
N GLY A 115 -8.74 13.32 5.96
CA GLY A 115 -10.15 13.33 6.38
C GLY A 115 -10.35 13.71 7.85
N GLY A 116 -9.26 14.09 8.54
CA GLY A 116 -9.30 14.64 9.89
C GLY A 116 -9.41 16.16 9.91
N MET A 117 -9.63 16.72 11.10
CA MET A 117 -9.69 18.16 11.31
C MET A 117 -8.35 18.82 10.92
N PRO A 118 -8.35 19.95 10.18
CA PRO A 118 -7.12 20.65 9.85
C PRO A 118 -6.41 21.15 11.12
N GLY A 119 -5.08 20.99 11.19
CA GLY A 119 -4.27 21.38 12.33
C GLY A 119 -2.89 20.71 12.34
N PRO A 120 -2.06 20.97 13.37
CA PRO A 120 -0.69 20.43 13.48
C PRO A 120 -0.65 18.93 13.89
N TRP A 121 -1.78 18.23 13.80
CA TRP A 121 -1.93 16.86 14.23
C TRP A 121 -1.49 15.89 13.12
N HIS A 122 -1.09 14.68 13.49
CA HIS A 122 -0.79 13.64 12.50
C HIS A 122 -2.04 13.31 11.66
N VAL A 123 -1.86 13.31 10.34
CA VAL A 123 -2.91 12.94 9.40
C VAL A 123 -3.35 11.50 9.64
N THR A 124 -4.66 11.27 9.76
CA THR A 124 -5.17 9.91 9.93
C THR A 124 -5.11 9.17 8.61
N ALA A 125 -4.70 7.89 8.64
CA ALA A 125 -4.70 7.03 7.46
C ALA A 125 -5.52 5.76 7.74
N PHE A 126 -6.03 5.16 6.67
CA PHE A 126 -6.57 3.81 6.67
C PHE A 126 -6.04 3.10 5.44
N ARG A 127 -5.74 1.82 5.57
CA ARG A 127 -5.09 1.02 4.54
C ARG A 127 -5.68 -0.38 4.54
N CYS A 128 -5.89 -0.92 3.35
CA CYS A 128 -6.19 -2.32 3.12
C CYS A 128 -5.44 -2.82 1.88
N PRO A 129 -4.85 -4.03 1.89
CA PRO A 129 -4.71 -4.94 3.03
C PRO A 129 -3.60 -4.46 4.00
N LYS A 130 -3.34 -5.20 5.09
CA LYS A 130 -2.29 -4.85 6.08
C LYS A 130 -0.90 -5.29 5.61
N GLU A 131 -0.85 -6.33 4.80
CA GLU A 131 0.32 -6.91 4.19
C GLU A 131 1.12 -5.88 3.38
N THR A 132 2.43 -6.05 3.34
CA THR A 132 3.34 -5.18 2.60
C THR A 132 4.12 -5.93 1.52
N ASP A 133 4.91 -5.19 0.75
CA ASP A 133 5.94 -5.67 -0.16
C ASP A 133 6.88 -6.72 0.47
N ALA A 134 7.26 -6.53 1.73
CA ALA A 134 8.06 -7.51 2.47
C ALA A 134 7.32 -8.86 2.64
N ASP A 135 6.00 -8.84 2.84
CA ASP A 135 5.19 -10.06 2.94
C ASP A 135 5.01 -10.73 1.57
N LEU A 136 4.89 -9.94 0.50
CA LEU A 136 4.92 -10.46 -0.87
C LEU A 136 6.24 -11.20 -1.13
N ASN A 137 7.37 -10.55 -0.85
CA ASN A 137 8.70 -11.11 -1.08
C ASN A 137 8.91 -12.43 -0.30
N LYS A 138 8.42 -12.52 0.94
CA LYS A 138 8.45 -13.77 1.70
C LYS A 138 7.61 -14.90 1.09
N LYS A 139 6.52 -14.57 0.39
CA LYS A 139 5.68 -15.57 -0.30
C LYS A 139 6.25 -15.98 -1.65
N ILE A 140 6.94 -15.08 -2.36
CA ILE A 140 7.62 -15.38 -3.63
C ILE A 140 8.88 -16.22 -3.36
N PHE A 141 9.75 -15.80 -2.44
CA PHE A 141 11.07 -16.39 -2.26
C PHE A 141 11.09 -17.36 -1.08
N ILE A 142 11.20 -18.66 -1.40
CA ILE A 142 11.20 -19.75 -0.43
C ILE A 142 12.64 -20.20 -0.16
N LYS A 143 12.99 -20.26 1.12
CA LYS A 143 14.29 -20.76 1.58
C LYS A 143 14.40 -22.26 1.32
N LEU A 144 15.44 -22.67 0.59
CA LEU A 144 15.82 -24.08 0.50
C LEU A 144 16.36 -24.54 1.86
N LEU A 145 15.65 -25.47 2.49
CA LEU A 145 16.17 -26.19 3.64
C LEU A 145 17.18 -27.22 3.11
N LYS A 146 18.43 -27.14 3.58
CA LYS A 146 19.41 -28.22 3.35
C LYS A 146 18.89 -29.45 4.12
N ASN A 147 18.56 -30.51 3.38
CA ASN A 147 18.40 -31.85 3.96
C ASN A 147 19.74 -32.37 4.44
#